data_AF-A0A838W312-F1
#
_entry.id   AF-A0A838W312-F1
#
_cell.length_a   1.000
_cell.length_b   1.000
_cell.length_c   1.000
_cell.angle_alpha   90.00
_cell.angle_beta   90.00
_cell.angle_gamma   90.00
#
_symmetry.space_group_name_H-M   'P 1'
#
loop_
_entity.id
_entity.type
_entity.pdbx_description
1 polymer ?
#
loop_
_entity_poly.entity_id
_entity_poly.type
_entity_poly.pdbx_seq_one_letter_code
_entity_poly.pdbx_strand_id
1 'polypeptide(L)'
;VKNFQAGILNTGGSDNEVSKVTFTGNQIAIFNTGAINTNIETNNMFSNSIGVASHSSSGTTMHQNMLTDNQLAGVTLVNSAENVLDFNTITGSVNGVFLDGQSTENNVNTNTIVQNSGVDINNGNGLPTNINENGFTDNLCHTSVPDGLCIGR
;
A
#
# COMPACT_ATOMS: atom_id res chain seq x y z
N VAL A 1 -7.32 -16.62 -3.64
CA VAL A 1 -8.55 -16.12 -2.97
C VAL A 1 -9.29 -15.19 -3.92
N LYS A 2 -10.59 -15.38 -4.14
CA LYS A 2 -11.32 -14.64 -5.18
C LYS A 2 -12.78 -14.35 -4.83
N ASN A 3 -13.31 -13.25 -5.35
CA ASN A 3 -14.71 -12.85 -5.28
C ASN A 3 -15.25 -12.63 -3.85
N PHE A 4 -14.40 -12.19 -2.93
CA PHE A 4 -14.79 -11.81 -1.57
C PHE A 4 -14.81 -10.29 -1.40
N GLN A 5 -15.50 -9.82 -0.36
CA GLN A 5 -15.35 -8.44 0.09
C GLN A 5 -13.93 -8.18 0.59
N ALA A 6 -13.41 -9.04 1.47
CA ALA A 6 -12.01 -9.07 1.86
C ALA A 6 -11.49 -10.48 1.63
N GLY A 7 -10.38 -10.63 0.89
CA GLY A 7 -9.75 -11.93 0.70
C GLY A 7 -9.17 -12.47 2.01
N ILE A 8 -8.47 -11.60 2.73
CA ILE A 8 -8.09 -11.77 4.14
C ILE A 8 -8.54 -10.53 4.91
N LEU A 9 -9.11 -10.75 6.09
CA LEU A 9 -9.52 -9.70 7.02
C LEU A 9 -8.81 -9.92 8.36
N ASN A 10 -7.84 -9.07 8.67
CA ASN A 10 -7.14 -9.05 9.95
C ASN A 10 -7.76 -7.96 10.83
N THR A 11 -8.55 -8.36 11.84
CA THR A 11 -9.26 -7.44 12.75
C THR A 11 -8.65 -7.52 14.14
N GLY A 12 -7.88 -6.52 14.54
CA GLY A 12 -7.08 -6.62 15.75
C GLY A 12 -6.02 -7.72 15.66
N GLY A 13 -5.48 -8.10 16.82
CA GLY A 13 -4.42 -9.11 16.91
C GLY A 13 -3.06 -8.61 16.44
N SER A 14 -2.06 -9.47 16.58
CA SER A 14 -0.67 -9.19 16.20
C SER A 14 -0.07 -10.34 15.40
N ASP A 15 1.01 -10.05 14.68
CA ASP A 15 1.95 -11.04 14.14
C ASP A 15 1.32 -12.02 13.13
N ASN A 16 0.43 -11.49 12.29
CA ASN A 16 -0.18 -12.25 11.19
C ASN A 16 0.77 -12.33 9.99
N GLU A 17 0.82 -13.48 9.32
CA GLU A 17 1.60 -13.65 8.09
C GLU A 17 0.68 -14.02 6.92
N VAL A 18 0.85 -13.31 5.80
CA VAL A 18 0.24 -13.65 4.52
C VAL A 18 1.34 -13.74 3.48
N SER A 19 1.64 -14.95 3.03
CA SER A 19 2.69 -15.17 2.05
C SER A 19 2.29 -16.11 0.92
N LYS A 20 2.77 -15.80 -0.30
CA LYS A 20 2.63 -16.66 -1.50
C LYS A 20 1.19 -16.97 -1.91
N VAL A 21 0.28 -16.03 -1.67
CA VAL A 21 -1.14 -16.15 -2.06
C VAL A 21 -1.42 -15.31 -3.31
N THR A 22 -2.30 -15.83 -4.18
CA THR A 22 -2.87 -15.06 -5.29
C THR A 22 -4.28 -14.61 -4.95
N PHE A 23 -4.53 -13.29 -5.01
CA PHE A 23 -5.82 -12.64 -4.79
C PHE A 23 -6.35 -12.05 -6.09
N THR A 24 -7.59 -12.38 -6.46
CA THR A 24 -8.17 -11.90 -7.72
C THR A 24 -9.65 -11.56 -7.60
N GLY A 25 -10.06 -10.39 -8.07
CA GLY A 25 -11.48 -10.02 -8.13
C GLY A 25 -12.16 -9.82 -6.77
N ASN A 26 -11.39 -9.55 -5.71
CA ASN A 26 -11.95 -9.18 -4.41
C ASN A 26 -12.23 -7.67 -4.35
N GLN A 27 -13.07 -7.19 -3.44
CA GLN A 27 -13.13 -5.74 -3.19
C GLN A 27 -11.81 -5.28 -2.54
N ILE A 28 -11.33 -6.00 -1.54
CA ILE A 28 -10.00 -5.78 -0.94
C ILE A 28 -9.29 -7.14 -0.90
N ALA A 29 -8.06 -7.25 -1.41
CA ALA A 29 -7.32 -8.51 -1.32
C ALA A 29 -6.91 -8.81 0.14
N ILE A 30 -6.26 -7.87 0.82
CA ILE A 30 -5.93 -7.96 2.24
C ILE A 30 -6.38 -6.69 2.96
N PHE A 31 -7.19 -6.84 4.00
CA PHE A 31 -7.65 -5.73 4.82
C PHE A 31 -7.18 -5.90 6.27
N ASN A 32 -6.29 -5.00 6.71
CA ASN A 32 -5.87 -4.85 8.10
C ASN A 32 -6.68 -3.72 8.75
N THR A 33 -7.36 -4.02 9.85
CA THR A 33 -8.11 -3.02 10.64
C THR A 33 -7.85 -3.20 12.12
N GLY A 34 -7.15 -2.24 12.74
CA GLY A 34 -6.73 -2.36 14.14
C GLY A 34 -5.68 -3.44 14.41
N ALA A 35 -5.17 -4.11 13.35
CA ALA A 35 -4.15 -5.15 13.45
C ALA A 35 -2.74 -4.54 13.58
N ILE A 36 -1.86 -5.27 14.25
CA ILE A 36 -0.46 -4.87 14.52
C ILE A 36 0.48 -5.91 13.89
N ASN A 37 1.64 -5.49 13.39
CA ASN A 37 2.71 -6.38 12.92
C ASN A 37 2.27 -7.44 11.89
N THR A 38 1.52 -7.03 10.86
CA THR A 38 1.16 -7.97 9.78
C THR A 38 2.29 -8.04 8.75
N ASN A 39 2.81 -9.23 8.46
CA ASN A 39 3.75 -9.46 7.37
C ASN A 39 3.01 -9.91 6.11
N ILE A 40 3.17 -9.17 5.01
CA ILE A 40 2.56 -9.44 3.70
C ILE A 40 3.69 -9.59 2.69
N GLU A 41 3.97 -10.81 2.26
CA GLU A 41 5.19 -11.10 1.48
C GLU A 41 4.96 -11.98 0.25
N THR A 42 5.55 -11.60 -0.89
CA THR A 42 5.52 -12.41 -2.12
C THR A 42 4.10 -12.82 -2.57
N ASN A 43 3.11 -11.94 -2.40
CA ASN A 43 1.75 -12.17 -2.86
C ASN A 43 1.51 -11.55 -4.23
N ASN A 44 0.54 -12.11 -4.95
CA ASN A 44 0.07 -11.58 -6.22
C ASN A 44 -1.38 -11.08 -6.06
N MET A 45 -1.64 -9.81 -6.36
CA MET A 45 -2.95 -9.18 -6.19
C MET A 45 -3.41 -8.54 -7.50
N PHE A 46 -4.32 -9.21 -8.19
CA PHE A 46 -4.77 -8.85 -9.53
C PHE A 46 -6.22 -8.43 -9.56
N SER A 47 -6.54 -7.31 -10.21
CA SER A 47 -7.94 -6.96 -10.52
C SER A 47 -8.87 -6.97 -9.29
N ASN A 48 -8.35 -6.60 -8.11
CA ASN A 48 -9.18 -6.32 -6.94
C ASN A 48 -9.61 -4.85 -6.99
N SER A 49 -10.56 -4.40 -6.17
CA SER A 49 -10.79 -2.95 -6.08
C SER A 49 -9.63 -2.27 -5.36
N ILE A 50 -9.11 -2.87 -4.28
CA ILE A 50 -7.90 -2.45 -3.56
C ILE A 50 -7.03 -3.69 -3.33
N GLY A 51 -5.70 -3.56 -3.51
CA GLY A 51 -4.76 -4.62 -3.17
C GLY A 51 -4.64 -4.80 -1.66
N VAL A 52 -4.02 -3.84 -0.98
CA VAL A 52 -3.91 -3.83 0.49
C VAL A 52 -4.54 -2.56 1.07
N ALA A 53 -5.38 -2.73 2.08
CA ALA A 53 -5.85 -1.62 2.90
C ALA A 53 -5.42 -1.83 4.36
N SER A 54 -4.81 -0.82 4.96
CA SER A 54 -4.54 -0.77 6.41
C SER A 54 -5.28 0.43 7.00
N HIS A 55 -6.16 0.16 7.97
CA HIS A 55 -6.96 1.15 8.66
C HIS A 55 -6.70 1.09 10.17
N SER A 56 -6.25 2.18 10.77
CA SER A 56 -5.93 2.21 12.21
C SER A 56 -5.00 1.06 12.62
N SER A 57 -4.05 0.70 11.75
CA SER A 57 -3.15 -0.44 11.90
C SER A 57 -1.70 0.04 11.97
N SER A 58 -0.84 -0.75 12.61
CA SER A 58 0.58 -0.40 12.72
C SER A 58 1.53 -1.56 12.45
N GLY A 59 2.75 -1.23 12.03
CA GLY A 59 3.83 -2.22 11.87
C GLY A 59 3.61 -3.22 10.73
N THR A 60 2.73 -2.94 9.75
CA THR A 60 2.58 -3.84 8.60
C THR A 60 3.83 -3.75 7.73
N THR A 61 4.45 -4.90 7.44
CA THR A 61 5.53 -5.00 6.47
C THR A 61 4.97 -5.59 5.18
N MET A 62 5.16 -4.89 4.06
CA MET A 62 4.81 -5.34 2.71
C MET A 62 6.08 -5.48 1.89
N HIS A 63 6.45 -6.72 1.59
CA HIS A 63 7.70 -7.01 0.90
C HIS A 63 7.49 -7.86 -0.36
N GLN A 64 8.08 -7.45 -1.48
CA GLN A 64 8.10 -8.22 -2.73
C GLN A 64 6.72 -8.67 -3.26
N ASN A 65 5.67 -7.89 -3.02
CA ASN A 65 4.35 -8.17 -3.57
C ASN A 65 4.20 -7.58 -4.98
N MET A 66 3.38 -8.24 -5.80
CA MET A 66 2.97 -7.74 -7.10
C MET A 66 1.49 -7.39 -7.08
N LEU A 67 1.18 -6.11 -7.25
CA LEU A 67 -0.17 -5.56 -7.24
C LEU A 67 -0.45 -4.95 -8.61
N THR A 68 -1.34 -5.58 -9.39
CA THR A 68 -1.58 -5.17 -10.77
C THR A 68 -3.06 -5.01 -11.06
N ASP A 69 -3.41 -3.91 -11.73
CA ASP A 69 -4.77 -3.58 -12.17
C ASP A 69 -5.78 -3.53 -11.02
N ASN A 70 -5.37 -3.09 -9.82
CA ASN A 70 -6.31 -2.90 -8.72
C ASN A 70 -7.09 -1.59 -8.94
N GLN A 71 -8.42 -1.66 -9.02
CA GLN A 71 -9.26 -0.63 -9.64
C GLN A 71 -9.10 0.77 -9.03
N LEU A 72 -8.94 0.86 -7.70
CA LEU A 72 -8.83 2.14 -6.98
C LEU A 72 -7.42 2.39 -6.47
N ALA A 73 -6.82 1.40 -5.80
CA ALA A 73 -5.48 1.55 -5.25
C ALA A 73 -4.71 0.22 -5.18
N GLY A 74 -3.40 0.30 -5.37
CA GLY A 74 -2.50 -0.79 -4.99
C GLY A 74 -2.50 -0.95 -3.47
N VAL A 75 -2.02 0.09 -2.76
CA VAL A 75 -2.02 0.14 -1.29
C VAL A 75 -2.68 1.42 -0.79
N THR A 76 -3.49 1.31 0.26
CA THR A 76 -4.01 2.45 1.02
C THR A 76 -3.70 2.32 2.51
N LEU A 77 -3.13 3.37 3.10
CA LEU A 77 -2.90 3.51 4.53
C LEU A 77 -3.79 4.66 5.04
N VAL A 78 -4.67 4.35 5.99
CA VAL A 78 -5.63 5.30 6.57
C VAL A 78 -5.46 5.28 8.07
N ASN A 79 -5.13 6.43 8.67
CA ASN A 79 -4.85 6.56 10.09
C ASN A 79 -3.91 5.45 10.60
N SER A 80 -2.90 5.08 9.81
CA SER A 80 -2.05 3.92 10.07
C SER A 80 -0.60 4.37 10.24
N ALA A 81 0.15 3.67 11.09
CA ALA A 81 1.47 4.11 11.51
C ALA A 81 2.56 3.04 11.36
N GLU A 82 3.82 3.46 11.22
CA GLU A 82 4.97 2.56 11.28
C GLU A 82 4.93 1.39 10.26
N ASN A 83 4.20 1.55 9.15
CA ASN A 83 4.15 0.52 8.12
C ASN A 83 5.34 0.66 7.16
N VAL A 84 5.83 -0.45 6.63
CA VAL A 84 6.96 -0.49 5.69
C VAL A 84 6.52 -1.16 4.39
N LEU A 85 6.67 -0.46 3.27
CA LEU A 85 6.49 -1.00 1.93
C LEU A 85 7.85 -1.01 1.23
N ASP A 86 8.37 -2.19 0.92
CA ASP A 86 9.68 -2.33 0.30
C ASP A 86 9.68 -3.37 -0.84
N PHE A 87 10.37 -3.05 -1.95
CA PHE A 87 10.50 -3.91 -3.14
C PHE A 87 9.16 -4.40 -3.76
N ASN A 88 8.07 -3.67 -3.59
CA ASN A 88 6.80 -4.03 -4.23
C ASN A 88 6.73 -3.48 -5.66
N THR A 89 5.98 -4.18 -6.51
CA THR A 89 5.63 -3.71 -7.86
C THR A 89 4.14 -3.41 -7.89
N ILE A 90 3.79 -2.14 -8.15
CA ILE A 90 2.40 -1.65 -8.15
C ILE A 90 2.11 -0.95 -9.48
N THR A 91 1.19 -1.51 -10.26
CA THR A 91 0.86 -1.02 -11.60
C THR A 91 -0.64 -1.04 -11.91
N GLY A 92 -1.08 -0.18 -12.83
CA GLY A 92 -2.43 -0.23 -13.42
C GLY A 92 -3.57 0.18 -12.48
N SER A 93 -3.25 0.77 -11.32
CA SER A 93 -4.28 1.26 -10.38
C SER A 93 -4.61 2.74 -10.65
N VAL A 94 -5.62 3.31 -9.98
CA VAL A 94 -5.79 4.78 -9.98
C VAL A 94 -4.71 5.42 -9.12
N ASN A 95 -4.62 5.02 -7.85
CA ASN A 95 -3.49 5.35 -7.00
C ASN A 95 -2.56 4.14 -6.86
N GLY A 96 -1.24 4.33 -6.97
CA GLY A 96 -0.30 3.27 -6.64
C GLY A 96 -0.29 3.02 -5.13
N VAL A 97 0.21 4.00 -4.38
CA VAL A 97 0.23 4.03 -2.92
C VAL A 97 -0.43 5.32 -2.43
N PHE A 98 -1.43 5.19 -1.58
CA PHE A 98 -2.13 6.31 -0.95
C PHE A 98 -1.98 6.28 0.57
N LEU A 99 -1.52 7.37 1.15
CA LEU A 99 -1.53 7.62 2.59
C LEU A 99 -2.44 8.81 2.87
N ASP A 100 -3.34 8.70 3.85
CA ASP A 100 -4.10 9.85 4.33
C ASP A 100 -3.27 10.75 5.26
N GLY A 101 -3.76 11.96 5.56
CA GLY A 101 -3.01 12.93 6.35
C GLY A 101 -2.80 12.54 7.82
N GLN A 102 -3.55 11.55 8.32
CA GLN A 102 -3.43 11.00 9.68
C GLN A 102 -2.47 9.81 9.75
N SER A 103 -2.04 9.27 8.61
CA SER A 103 -1.07 8.18 8.58
C SER A 103 0.33 8.73 8.79
N THR A 104 1.04 8.20 9.79
CA THR A 104 2.30 8.76 10.28
C THR A 104 3.43 7.74 10.32
N GLU A 105 4.69 8.18 10.21
CA GLU A 105 5.87 7.32 10.41
C GLU A 105 5.92 6.07 9.50
N ASN A 106 5.23 6.10 8.37
CA ASN A 106 5.26 5.03 7.37
C ASN A 106 6.41 5.22 6.41
N ASN A 107 7.01 4.13 5.95
CA ASN A 107 8.13 4.14 5.03
C ASN A 107 7.78 3.41 3.74
N VAL A 108 7.83 4.13 2.63
CA VAL A 108 7.62 3.58 1.28
C VAL A 108 8.95 3.67 0.56
N ASN A 109 9.66 2.54 0.42
CA ASN A 109 11.04 2.50 -0.05
C ASN A 109 11.23 1.53 -1.22
N THR A 110 12.09 1.87 -2.18
CA THR A 110 12.56 0.93 -3.22
C THR A 110 11.45 0.24 -4.03
N ASN A 111 10.27 0.85 -4.15
CA ASN A 111 9.15 0.26 -4.88
C ASN A 111 9.18 0.69 -6.35
N THR A 112 8.64 -0.16 -7.23
CA THR A 112 8.28 0.21 -8.60
C THR A 112 6.80 0.51 -8.67
N ILE A 113 6.44 1.79 -8.75
CA ILE A 113 5.06 2.27 -8.69
C ILE A 113 4.81 3.12 -9.93
N VAL A 114 4.32 2.48 -11.00
CA VAL A 114 4.25 3.09 -12.33
C VAL A 114 2.97 2.70 -13.04
N GLN A 115 2.64 3.44 -14.11
CA GLN A 115 1.46 3.15 -14.95
C GLN A 115 0.14 3.19 -14.15
N ASN A 116 0.11 3.97 -13.07
CA ASN A 116 -1.13 4.30 -12.38
C ASN A 116 -1.77 5.50 -13.07
N SER A 117 -3.10 5.48 -13.21
CA SER A 117 -3.83 6.47 -14.02
C SER A 117 -4.04 7.82 -13.32
N GLY A 118 -3.93 7.85 -11.98
CA GLY A 118 -3.99 9.06 -11.16
C GLY A 118 -2.62 9.45 -10.65
N VAL A 119 -2.26 9.00 -9.46
CA VAL A 119 -1.00 9.34 -8.78
C VAL A 119 -0.29 8.04 -8.40
N ASP A 120 1.00 7.94 -8.68
CA ASP A 120 1.77 6.77 -8.26
C ASP A 120 1.93 6.76 -6.74
N ILE A 121 2.33 7.89 -6.13
CA ILE A 121 2.48 8.01 -4.67
C ILE A 121 1.81 9.27 -4.14
N ASN A 122 0.88 9.12 -3.18
CA ASN A 122 0.25 10.23 -2.47
C ASN A 122 0.56 10.18 -0.98
N ASN A 123 1.13 11.27 -0.44
CA ASN A 123 1.26 11.53 0.98
C ASN A 123 0.23 12.60 1.41
N GLY A 124 -0.81 12.19 2.13
CA GLY A 124 -1.73 13.11 2.82
C GLY A 124 -2.40 14.15 1.92
N ASN A 125 -2.66 13.83 0.65
CA ASN A 125 -3.17 14.78 -0.35
C ASN A 125 -2.26 16.01 -0.56
N GLY A 126 -0.94 15.78 -0.56
CA GLY A 126 0.05 16.85 -0.76
C GLY A 126 0.66 17.36 0.54
N LEU A 127 0.43 16.66 1.65
CA LEU A 127 1.00 17.03 2.94
C LEU A 127 2.53 16.88 2.89
N PRO A 128 3.31 17.88 3.34
CA PRO A 128 4.75 17.74 3.46
C PRO A 128 5.12 16.57 4.38
N THR A 129 6.15 15.82 4.01
CA THR A 129 6.57 14.60 4.72
C THR A 129 7.01 14.86 6.15
N ASN A 130 7.48 16.06 6.48
CA ASN A 130 7.86 16.44 7.84
C ASN A 130 6.67 16.73 8.77
N ILE A 131 5.43 16.75 8.26
CA ILE A 131 4.24 16.96 9.08
C ILE A 131 3.69 15.65 9.64
N ASN A 132 3.73 14.58 8.85
CA ASN A 132 3.29 13.24 9.28
C ASN A 132 4.44 12.24 9.40
N GLU A 133 5.67 12.68 9.19
CA GLU A 133 6.89 11.87 9.35
C GLU A 133 6.91 10.60 8.45
N ASN A 134 6.17 10.61 7.34
CA ASN A 134 6.25 9.53 6.36
C ASN A 134 7.51 9.67 5.49
N GLY A 135 8.25 8.58 5.34
CA GLY A 135 9.45 8.48 4.52
C GLY A 135 9.17 7.91 3.13
N PHE A 136 9.82 8.49 2.11
CA PHE A 136 9.75 8.02 0.73
C PHE A 136 11.15 8.03 0.13
N THR A 137 11.72 6.85 -0.14
CA THR A 137 13.11 6.72 -0.60
C THR A 137 13.20 5.77 -1.79
N ASP A 138 13.95 6.12 -2.83
CA ASP A 138 14.27 5.23 -3.95
C ASP A 138 13.08 4.58 -4.68
N ASN A 139 11.90 5.21 -4.66
CA ASN A 139 10.73 4.71 -5.40
C ASN A 139 10.78 5.15 -6.86
N LEU A 140 10.79 4.17 -7.78
CA LEU A 140 10.61 4.42 -9.20
C LEU A 140 9.14 4.73 -9.46
N CYS A 141 8.83 6.01 -9.68
CA CYS A 141 7.49 6.48 -10.05
C CYS A 141 7.55 7.72 -10.94
N HIS A 142 6.43 8.08 -11.58
CA HIS A 142 6.32 9.24 -12.46
C HIS A 142 5.62 10.42 -11.76
N THR A 143 4.52 10.14 -11.07
CA THR A 143 3.66 11.18 -10.46
C THR A 143 3.54 10.98 -8.96
N SER A 144 4.00 11.94 -8.19
CA SER A 144 3.83 11.97 -6.73
C SER A 144 3.10 13.24 -6.28
N VAL A 145 2.39 13.15 -5.15
CA VAL A 145 1.72 14.25 -4.48
C VAL A 145 2.04 14.18 -2.97
N PRO A 146 2.82 15.11 -2.39
CA PRO A 146 3.47 16.24 -3.04
C PRO A 146 4.54 15.78 -4.04
N ASP A 147 5.01 16.72 -4.85
CA ASP A 147 6.12 16.48 -5.77
C ASP A 147 7.40 16.09 -5.00
N GLY A 148 8.20 15.19 -5.58
CA GLY A 148 9.52 14.82 -5.05
C GLY A 148 9.58 13.50 -4.27
N LEU A 149 8.51 12.70 -4.26
CA LEU A 149 8.54 11.36 -3.64
C LEU A 149 9.08 10.26 -4.57
N CYS A 150 9.34 10.61 -5.84
CA CYS A 150 9.85 9.72 -6.89
C CYS A 150 11.33 10.00 -7.18
N ILE A 151 12.11 8.95 -7.49
CA ILE A 151 13.43 9.13 -8.10
C ILE A 151 13.32 9.38 -9.61
N GLY A 152 14.18 10.26 -10.14
CA GLY A 152 14.36 10.43 -11.60
C GLY A 152 13.52 11.52 -12.28
N ARG A 153 13.22 12.62 -11.57
CA ARG A 153 12.72 13.86 -12.20
C ARG A 153 13.85 14.78 -12.65
#